data_AF-A0A087N662-F1
#
_entry.id   AF-A0A087N662-F1
#
_cell.length_a   1.000
_cell.length_b   1.000
_cell.length_c   1.000
_cell.angle_alpha   90.00
_cell.angle_beta   90.00
_cell.angle_gamma   90.00
#
_symmetry.space_group_name_H-M   'P 1'
#
loop_
_entity.id
_entity.type
_entity.pdbx_description
1 polymer ?
#
loop_
_entity_poly.entity_id
_entity_poly.type
_entity_poly.pdbx_seq_one_letter_code
_entity_poly.pdbx_strand_id
1 'polypeptide(L)'
;MKNLYETFGCTSKEELYEMVKGNDTSVKALNDFITYTRSTDLLAKTPPIRSPRDAGDYYTNMDPLEDGQALVMFLNTKNQPIHMVKFNPEYTKETQQALREGIVAGANSAMIFVDNNLHEWDKARTQGMIEQANFDVLDTFLVDMNYLTSTRGNETFQLNSHSNMQMESTTFYGNLYELDGFTEFAPYYINAEAQGLNILNDNKELQELLKFGYQHHKREVLGVIMYDEHEQIIDVQEMFKGGTNSAVVDSKIIAREMLIKGAHGIAVFHNHPSGHTQPSPEDIAVTENLQQVCQLFDKELLDHYIVGKEGVYSLAATHQFECKHEDYKALMEQQQFKNKMKQFEQEIG
;
A
#
# COMPACT_ATOMS: atom_id res chain seq x y z
N MET A 1 -8.63 -19.58 2.78
CA MET A 1 -7.91 -18.34 3.14
C MET A 1 -7.86 -18.26 4.64
N LYS A 2 -6.78 -17.71 5.21
CA LYS A 2 -6.70 -17.46 6.65
C LYS A 2 -7.60 -16.25 6.96
N ASN A 3 -8.44 -16.35 7.98
CA ASN A 3 -9.37 -15.29 8.35
C ASN A 3 -8.64 -14.23 9.20
N LEU A 4 -8.95 -12.95 8.98
CA LEU A 4 -8.36 -11.81 9.67
C LEU A 4 -8.64 -11.86 11.17
N TYR A 5 -9.91 -12.06 11.54
CA TYR A 5 -10.35 -12.04 12.93
C TYR A 5 -9.75 -13.21 13.72
N GLU A 6 -9.77 -14.42 13.14
CA GLU A 6 -9.11 -15.59 13.73
C GLU A 6 -7.60 -15.39 13.90
N THR A 7 -6.95 -14.67 12.97
CA THR A 7 -5.51 -14.38 13.04
C THR A 7 -5.16 -13.52 14.26
N PHE A 8 -6.07 -12.62 14.65
CA PHE A 8 -5.89 -11.71 15.78
C PHE A 8 -6.67 -12.13 17.04
N GLY A 9 -7.29 -13.31 17.04
CA GLY A 9 -8.00 -13.85 18.20
C GLY A 9 -9.30 -13.09 18.55
N CYS A 10 -9.93 -12.44 17.58
CA CYS A 10 -11.22 -11.75 17.74
C CYS A 10 -12.29 -12.37 16.82
N THR A 11 -13.53 -11.93 16.98
CA THR A 11 -14.71 -12.51 16.32
C THR A 11 -15.43 -11.56 15.37
N SER A 12 -15.13 -10.26 15.41
CA SER A 12 -15.75 -9.26 14.54
C SER A 12 -14.82 -8.10 14.22
N LYS A 13 -15.19 -7.30 13.21
CA LYS A 13 -14.50 -6.05 12.85
C LYS A 13 -14.58 -4.99 13.95
N GLU A 14 -15.69 -4.95 14.69
CA GLU A 14 -15.88 -4.03 15.80
C GLU A 14 -14.90 -4.37 16.94
N GLU A 15 -14.79 -5.65 17.30
CA GLU A 15 -13.83 -6.12 18.30
C GLU A 15 -12.38 -5.84 17.85
N LEU A 16 -12.04 -6.17 16.60
CA LEU A 16 -10.72 -5.90 16.03
C LEU A 16 -10.39 -4.39 16.03
N TYR A 17 -11.36 -3.54 15.72
CA TYR A 17 -11.20 -2.09 15.74
C TYR A 17 -10.88 -1.57 17.15
N GLU A 18 -11.61 -2.02 18.18
CA GLU A 18 -11.34 -1.64 19.56
C GLU A 18 -9.95 -2.09 20.02
N MET A 19 -9.50 -3.28 19.61
CA MET A 19 -8.15 -3.76 19.88
C MET A 19 -7.08 -2.88 19.21
N VAL A 20 -7.29 -2.50 17.94
CA VAL A 20 -6.41 -1.60 17.18
C VAL A 20 -6.32 -0.24 17.87
N LYS A 21 -7.47 0.35 18.19
CA LYS A 21 -7.59 1.65 18.88
C LYS A 21 -6.98 1.65 20.27
N GLY A 22 -7.13 0.54 20.99
CA GLY A 22 -6.55 0.30 22.31
C GLY A 22 -5.04 0.03 22.29
N ASN A 23 -4.41 -0.06 21.12
CA ASN A 23 -3.02 -0.49 20.96
C ASN A 23 -2.72 -1.84 21.65
N ASP A 24 -3.62 -2.81 21.52
CA ASP A 24 -3.42 -4.14 22.09
C ASP A 24 -2.20 -4.82 21.46
N THR A 25 -1.35 -5.43 22.30
CA THR A 25 -0.14 -6.12 21.84
C THR A 25 -0.42 -7.26 20.85
N SER A 26 -1.60 -7.88 20.92
CA SER A 26 -2.01 -8.97 20.02
C SER A 26 -2.27 -8.49 18.58
N VAL A 27 -2.59 -7.21 18.37
CA VAL A 27 -2.80 -6.60 17.05
C VAL A 27 -1.64 -5.71 16.61
N LYS A 28 -0.49 -5.78 17.29
CA LYS A 28 0.69 -4.97 16.96
C LYS A 28 1.06 -5.07 15.48
N ALA A 29 1.04 -6.27 14.90
CA ALA A 29 1.33 -6.47 13.49
C ALA A 29 0.33 -5.75 12.55
N LEU A 30 -0.94 -5.64 12.94
CA LEU A 30 -1.94 -4.88 12.18
C LEU A 30 -1.74 -3.37 12.35
N ASN A 31 -1.45 -2.89 13.57
CA ASN A 31 -1.17 -1.46 13.82
C ASN A 31 0.06 -0.98 13.06
N ASP A 32 1.11 -1.79 13.07
CA ASP A 32 2.30 -1.46 12.33
C ASP A 32 2.05 -1.53 10.81
N PHE A 33 1.23 -2.47 10.32
CA PHE A 33 0.80 -2.50 8.91
C PHE A 33 -0.02 -1.27 8.51
N ILE A 34 -0.96 -0.84 9.35
CA ILE A 34 -1.74 0.39 9.15
C ILE A 34 -0.78 1.58 9.07
N THR A 35 0.15 1.70 10.01
CA THR A 35 1.16 2.77 10.03
C THR A 35 2.01 2.74 8.75
N TYR A 36 2.46 1.56 8.35
CA TYR A 36 3.27 1.36 7.15
C TYR A 36 2.54 1.80 5.89
N THR A 37 1.32 1.31 5.68
CA THR A 37 0.50 1.56 4.48
C THR A 37 -0.01 3.00 4.37
N ARG A 38 -0.28 3.64 5.51
CA ARG A 38 -0.65 5.07 5.59
C ARG A 38 0.51 5.96 5.18
N SER A 39 1.75 5.59 5.50
CA SER A 39 2.89 6.42 5.12
C SER A 39 3.14 6.40 3.60
N THR A 40 2.86 7.51 2.93
CA THR A 40 3.30 7.73 1.54
C THR A 40 4.82 7.73 1.39
N ASP A 41 5.55 8.00 2.47
CA ASP A 41 7.01 8.11 2.48
C ASP A 41 7.73 6.75 2.60
N LEU A 42 7.11 5.64 3.01
CA LEU A 42 7.85 4.37 3.16
C LEU A 42 8.12 3.65 1.83
N LEU A 43 7.26 3.82 0.81
CA LEU A 43 7.58 3.40 -0.56
C LEU A 43 8.72 4.26 -1.17
N ALA A 44 8.97 5.45 -0.60
CA ALA A 44 10.10 6.30 -0.94
C ALA A 44 11.36 6.03 -0.08
N LYS A 45 11.28 5.16 0.94
CA LYS A 45 12.39 4.87 1.89
C LYS A 45 13.07 3.52 1.67
N THR A 46 12.62 2.69 0.74
CA THR A 46 13.39 1.52 0.26
C THR A 46 14.14 1.90 -1.01
N PRO A 47 15.40 2.38 -0.91
CA PRO A 47 16.21 2.67 -2.08
C PRO A 47 16.27 1.45 -3.02
N PRO A 48 16.18 1.64 -4.34
CA PRO A 48 16.33 0.54 -5.29
C PRO A 48 17.72 -0.07 -5.17
N ILE A 49 17.79 -1.39 -5.30
CA ILE A 49 19.06 -2.11 -5.33
C ILE A 49 19.71 -1.89 -6.69
N ARG A 50 20.89 -1.27 -6.67
CA ARG A 50 21.70 -0.95 -7.85
C ARG A 50 22.99 -1.76 -7.88
N SER A 51 23.39 -2.34 -6.75
CA SER A 51 24.60 -3.14 -6.61
C SER A 51 24.41 -4.33 -5.66
N PRO A 52 25.27 -5.37 -5.73
CA PRO A 52 25.25 -6.46 -4.75
C PRO A 52 25.50 -5.98 -3.31
N ARG A 53 26.21 -4.84 -3.14
CA ARG A 53 26.41 -4.20 -1.84
C ARG A 53 25.10 -3.68 -1.26
N ASP A 54 24.25 -3.03 -2.05
CA ASP A 54 22.96 -2.51 -1.57
C ASP A 54 22.09 -3.67 -1.05
N ALA A 55 22.09 -4.80 -1.77
CA ALA A 55 21.39 -6.02 -1.35
C ALA A 55 21.97 -6.58 -0.03
N GLY A 56 23.29 -6.52 0.14
CA GLY A 56 23.96 -6.89 1.39
C GLY A 56 23.61 -5.97 2.55
N ASP A 57 23.51 -4.66 2.32
CA ASP A 57 23.09 -3.69 3.34
C ASP A 57 21.66 -3.99 3.80
N TYR A 58 20.75 -4.33 2.89
CA TYR A 58 19.41 -4.82 3.25
C TYR A 58 19.45 -6.07 4.12
N TYR A 59 20.25 -7.07 3.74
CA TYR A 59 20.39 -8.32 4.50
C TYR A 59 20.94 -8.08 5.92
N THR A 60 21.95 -7.22 6.07
CA THR A 60 22.59 -6.96 7.38
C THR A 60 21.67 -6.30 8.41
N ASN A 61 20.58 -5.68 7.96
CA ASN A 61 19.56 -5.06 8.81
C ASN A 61 18.45 -6.05 9.26
N MET A 62 18.57 -7.33 8.90
CA MET A 62 17.63 -8.38 9.31
C MET A 62 18.26 -9.30 10.36
N ASP A 63 17.42 -10.10 11.01
CA ASP A 63 17.90 -11.27 11.74
C ASP A 63 18.74 -12.15 10.80
N PRO A 64 19.84 -12.76 11.25
CA PRO A 64 20.62 -13.70 10.43
C PRO A 64 19.81 -14.94 10.02
N LEU A 65 20.24 -15.62 8.95
CA LEU A 65 19.72 -16.96 8.62
C LEU A 65 20.11 -17.96 9.70
N GLU A 66 19.20 -18.88 10.02
CA GLU A 66 19.55 -20.09 10.76
C GLU A 66 20.19 -21.13 9.83
N ASP A 67 20.82 -22.15 10.41
CA ASP A 67 21.49 -23.23 9.68
C ASP A 67 20.51 -23.91 8.71
N GLY A 68 20.90 -24.01 7.44
CA GLY A 68 20.06 -24.58 6.38
C GLY A 68 18.86 -23.72 5.95
N GLN A 69 18.76 -22.44 6.32
CA GLN A 69 17.73 -21.55 5.80
C GLN A 69 18.14 -20.82 4.52
N ALA A 70 17.13 -20.29 3.82
CA ALA A 70 17.29 -19.29 2.79
C ALA A 70 16.34 -18.11 3.04
N LEU A 71 16.69 -16.96 2.46
CA LEU A 71 15.86 -15.77 2.34
C LEU A 71 15.70 -15.47 0.85
N VAL A 72 14.47 -15.16 0.43
CA VAL A 72 14.23 -14.56 -0.89
C VAL A 72 13.74 -13.14 -0.70
N MET A 73 14.42 -12.22 -1.38
CA MET A 73 14.07 -10.81 -1.48
C MET A 73 13.47 -10.56 -2.86
N PHE A 74 12.16 -10.34 -2.90
CA PHE A 74 11.39 -10.05 -4.09
C PHE A 74 11.37 -8.54 -4.38
N LEU A 75 11.49 -8.20 -5.65
CA LEU A 75 11.74 -6.84 -6.13
C LEU A 75 10.68 -6.42 -7.16
N ASN A 76 10.33 -5.13 -7.18
CA ASN A 76 9.49 -4.55 -8.25
C ASN A 76 10.32 -4.25 -9.52
N THR A 77 9.66 -3.69 -10.54
CA THR A 77 10.29 -3.30 -11.83
C THR A 77 11.35 -2.20 -11.71
N LYS A 78 11.43 -1.51 -10.57
CA LYS A 78 12.45 -0.50 -10.25
C LYS A 78 13.57 -1.06 -9.35
N ASN A 79 13.64 -2.38 -9.17
CA ASN A 79 14.57 -3.09 -8.26
C ASN A 79 14.45 -2.67 -6.78
N GLN A 80 13.27 -2.22 -6.34
CA GLN A 80 13.04 -1.94 -4.92
C GLN A 80 12.53 -3.21 -4.23
N PRO A 81 13.05 -3.57 -3.03
CA PRO A 81 12.49 -4.64 -2.21
C PRO A 81 11.03 -4.38 -1.87
N ILE A 82 10.17 -5.34 -2.25
CA ILE A 82 8.72 -5.28 -1.97
C ILE A 82 8.21 -6.48 -1.20
N HIS A 83 8.99 -7.56 -1.03
CA HIS A 83 8.67 -8.69 -0.13
C HIS A 83 9.95 -9.44 0.23
N MET A 84 10.11 -9.86 1.48
CA MET A 84 11.30 -10.57 1.95
C MET A 84 10.87 -11.68 2.90
N VAL A 85 11.26 -12.92 2.61
CA VAL A 85 10.80 -14.09 3.36
C VAL A 85 11.90 -15.11 3.57
N LYS A 86 12.09 -15.51 4.83
CA LYS A 86 12.93 -16.65 5.21
C LYS A 86 12.12 -17.94 5.17
N PHE A 87 12.76 -19.02 4.76
CA PHE A 87 12.18 -20.36 4.75
C PHE A 87 13.29 -21.40 4.82
N ASN A 88 12.94 -22.64 5.15
CA ASN A 88 13.84 -23.78 5.05
C ASN A 88 13.65 -24.46 3.68
N PRO A 89 14.66 -24.40 2.78
CA PRO A 89 14.59 -24.97 1.44
C PRO A 89 14.46 -26.49 1.40
N GLU A 90 14.80 -27.22 2.47
CA GLU A 90 14.63 -28.69 2.53
C GLU A 90 13.15 -29.05 2.37
N TYR A 91 12.26 -28.22 2.93
CA TYR A 91 10.80 -28.38 2.85
C TYR A 91 10.23 -27.63 1.65
N THR A 92 10.00 -28.34 0.54
CA THR A 92 9.46 -27.76 -0.70
C THR A 92 8.18 -26.93 -0.51
N LYS A 93 7.34 -27.25 0.48
CA LYS A 93 6.12 -26.48 0.79
C LYS A 93 6.44 -25.05 1.24
N GLU A 94 7.53 -24.84 1.97
CA GLU A 94 7.93 -23.50 2.41
C GLU A 94 8.47 -22.68 1.23
N THR A 95 9.23 -23.29 0.32
CA THR A 95 9.62 -22.63 -0.95
C THR A 95 8.39 -22.25 -1.78
N GLN A 96 7.41 -23.14 -1.91
CA GLN A 96 6.15 -22.84 -2.60
C GLN A 96 5.38 -21.70 -1.93
N GLN A 97 5.40 -21.63 -0.60
CA GLN A 97 4.76 -20.56 0.15
C GLN A 97 5.46 -19.22 -0.10
N ALA A 98 6.79 -19.18 -0.02
CA ALA A 98 7.58 -17.99 -0.34
C ALA A 98 7.29 -17.46 -1.75
N LEU A 99 7.18 -18.36 -2.74
CA LEU A 99 6.81 -17.98 -4.12
C LEU A 99 5.41 -17.39 -4.22
N ARG A 100 4.41 -17.97 -3.53
CA ARG A 100 3.06 -17.39 -3.52
C ARG A 100 3.08 -15.98 -2.97
N GLU A 101 3.83 -15.74 -1.91
CA GLU A 101 3.93 -14.42 -1.31
C GLU A 101 4.59 -13.41 -2.25
N GLY A 102 5.66 -13.79 -2.95
CA GLY A 102 6.27 -12.95 -3.98
C GLY A 102 5.33 -12.61 -5.15
N ILE A 103 4.53 -13.59 -5.61
CA ILE A 103 3.55 -13.39 -6.69
C ILE A 103 2.47 -12.40 -6.24
N VAL A 104 1.94 -12.62 -5.03
CA VAL A 104 0.93 -11.74 -4.44
C VAL A 104 1.45 -10.32 -4.27
N ALA A 105 2.70 -10.17 -3.84
CA ALA A 105 3.35 -8.87 -3.68
C ALA A 105 3.49 -8.12 -5.02
N GLY A 106 3.31 -8.80 -6.16
CA GLY A 106 3.45 -8.22 -7.49
C GLY A 106 4.91 -8.03 -7.88
N ALA A 107 5.79 -8.91 -7.41
CA ALA A 107 7.20 -8.85 -7.72
C ALA A 107 7.48 -9.26 -9.16
N ASN A 108 8.56 -8.71 -9.72
CA ASN A 108 9.06 -9.04 -11.04
C ASN A 108 10.34 -9.88 -10.98
N SER A 109 11.19 -9.60 -9.98
CA SER A 109 12.50 -10.22 -9.85
C SER A 109 12.79 -10.61 -8.41
N ALA A 110 13.86 -11.36 -8.20
CA ALA A 110 14.24 -11.87 -6.89
C ALA A 110 15.76 -11.88 -6.71
N MET A 111 16.19 -11.71 -5.47
CA MET A 111 17.54 -12.02 -5.00
C MET A 111 17.45 -13.09 -3.91
N ILE A 112 18.34 -14.07 -3.95
CA ILE A 112 18.31 -15.22 -3.04
C ILE A 112 19.51 -15.13 -2.11
N PHE A 113 19.30 -15.34 -0.82
CA PHE A 113 20.34 -15.45 0.18
C PHE A 113 20.24 -16.84 0.78
N VAL A 114 21.31 -17.62 0.71
CA VAL A 114 21.31 -19.01 1.20
C VAL A 114 22.42 -19.17 2.23
N ASP A 115 22.09 -19.85 3.32
CA ASP A 115 23.11 -20.31 4.26
C ASP A 115 24.15 -21.20 3.54
N ASN A 116 25.42 -21.02 3.87
CA ASN A 116 26.51 -21.70 3.18
C ASN A 116 26.48 -23.22 3.40
N ASN A 117 25.96 -23.68 4.55
CA ASN A 117 25.84 -25.11 4.86
C ASN A 117 24.64 -25.78 4.16
N LEU A 118 23.74 -25.00 3.55
CA LEU A 118 22.63 -25.56 2.78
C LEU A 118 23.16 -26.47 1.66
N HIS A 119 22.51 -27.62 1.48
CA HIS A 119 22.93 -28.60 0.48
C HIS A 119 22.77 -28.05 -0.95
N GLU A 120 23.75 -28.32 -1.83
CA GLU A 120 23.80 -27.76 -3.20
C GLU A 120 22.56 -28.08 -4.03
N TRP A 121 21.96 -29.26 -3.81
CA TRP A 121 20.68 -29.62 -4.45
C TRP A 121 19.56 -28.66 -4.07
N ASP A 122 19.46 -28.27 -2.80
CA ASP A 122 18.39 -27.40 -2.31
C ASP A 122 18.60 -25.95 -2.75
N LYS A 123 19.86 -25.51 -2.87
CA LYS A 123 20.23 -24.23 -3.52
C LYS A 123 19.73 -24.20 -4.98
N ALA A 124 20.13 -25.20 -5.78
CA ALA A 124 19.77 -25.30 -7.19
C ALA A 124 18.25 -25.46 -7.40
N ARG A 125 17.59 -26.27 -6.56
CA ARG A 125 16.14 -26.47 -6.60
C ARG A 125 15.39 -25.17 -6.29
N THR A 126 15.83 -24.43 -5.27
CA THR A 126 15.20 -23.17 -4.87
C THR A 126 15.26 -22.14 -5.98
N GLN A 127 16.45 -21.93 -6.56
CA GLN A 127 16.62 -21.03 -7.71
C GLN A 127 15.75 -21.48 -8.89
N GLY A 128 15.78 -22.77 -9.23
CA GLY A 128 14.97 -23.30 -10.33
C GLY A 128 13.47 -23.12 -10.12
N MET A 129 12.96 -23.25 -8.89
CA MET A 129 11.55 -23.00 -8.58
C MET A 129 11.16 -21.51 -8.71
N ILE A 130 12.06 -20.59 -8.34
CA ILE A 130 11.86 -19.14 -8.47
C ILE A 130 11.83 -18.73 -9.95
N GLU A 131 12.77 -19.23 -10.75
CA GLU A 131 12.80 -18.98 -12.19
C GLU A 131 11.58 -19.60 -12.91
N GLN A 132 11.14 -20.81 -12.50
CA GLN A 132 9.93 -21.45 -13.03
C GLN A 132 8.65 -20.67 -12.68
N ALA A 133 8.64 -19.94 -11.56
CA ALA A 133 7.57 -19.03 -11.20
C ALA A 133 7.63 -17.68 -11.95
N ASN A 134 8.53 -17.56 -12.94
CA ASN A 134 8.72 -16.39 -13.79
C ASN A 134 9.21 -15.14 -13.05
N PHE A 135 10.04 -15.34 -12.02
CA PHE A 135 10.84 -14.26 -11.44
C PHE A 135 12.25 -14.26 -12.04
N ASP A 136 12.73 -13.10 -12.44
CA ASP A 136 14.13 -12.93 -12.81
C ASP A 136 15.00 -13.00 -11.55
N VAL A 137 15.74 -14.08 -11.35
CA VAL A 137 16.74 -14.15 -10.28
C VAL A 137 17.90 -13.25 -10.68
N LEU A 138 18.08 -12.13 -9.99
CA LEU A 138 19.12 -11.13 -10.29
C LEU A 138 20.48 -11.55 -9.74
N ASP A 139 20.51 -12.13 -8.53
CA ASP A 139 21.71 -12.64 -7.87
C ASP A 139 21.35 -13.69 -6.81
N THR A 140 22.34 -14.50 -6.44
CA THR A 140 22.29 -15.41 -5.29
C THR A 140 23.49 -15.14 -4.40
N PHE A 141 23.27 -15.01 -3.10
CA PHE A 141 24.30 -14.72 -2.12
C PHE A 141 24.50 -15.92 -1.19
N LEU A 142 25.75 -16.32 -1.01
CA LEU A 142 26.14 -17.28 0.02
C LEU A 142 26.39 -16.52 1.33
N VAL A 143 25.70 -16.92 2.38
CA VAL A 143 25.80 -16.34 3.72
C VAL A 143 26.60 -17.27 4.61
N ASP A 144 27.65 -16.74 5.22
CA ASP A 144 28.39 -17.35 6.31
C ASP A 144 28.36 -16.39 7.53
N MET A 145 28.80 -16.86 8.70
CA MET A 145 28.79 -16.15 9.98
C MET A 145 29.32 -14.70 9.91
N ASN A 146 30.29 -14.44 9.02
CA ASN A 146 30.94 -13.14 8.90
C ASN A 146 30.88 -12.54 7.50
N TYR A 147 30.37 -13.29 6.51
CA TYR A 147 30.55 -12.94 5.10
C TYR A 147 29.29 -13.16 4.29
N LEU A 148 29.09 -12.27 3.33
CA LEU A 148 28.09 -12.38 2.29
C LEU A 148 28.80 -12.41 0.95
N THR A 149 28.64 -13.46 0.16
CA THR A 149 29.31 -13.60 -1.15
C THR A 149 28.30 -13.62 -2.28
N SER A 150 28.33 -12.60 -3.13
CA SER A 150 27.56 -12.54 -4.36
C SER A 150 28.10 -13.54 -5.38
N THR A 151 27.25 -14.44 -5.87
CA THR A 151 27.65 -15.47 -6.85
C THR A 151 27.79 -14.91 -8.26
N ARG A 152 26.96 -13.91 -8.65
CA ARG A 152 27.05 -13.28 -9.98
C ARG A 152 27.97 -12.07 -10.02
N GLY A 153 27.99 -11.28 -8.96
CA GLY A 153 28.89 -10.12 -8.81
C GLY A 153 30.33 -10.51 -8.51
N ASN A 154 30.57 -11.74 -8.01
CA ASN A 154 31.88 -12.24 -7.61
C ASN A 154 32.56 -11.32 -6.58
N GLU A 155 31.76 -10.83 -5.63
CA GLU A 155 32.17 -9.93 -4.55
C GLU A 155 31.82 -10.55 -3.19
N THR A 156 32.72 -10.41 -2.22
CA THR A 156 32.50 -10.84 -0.83
C THR A 156 32.52 -9.63 0.10
N PHE A 157 31.49 -9.51 0.93
CA PHE A 157 31.27 -8.44 1.88
C PHE A 157 31.40 -8.97 3.30
N GLN A 158 31.96 -8.17 4.22
CA GLN A 158 32.01 -8.52 5.64
C GLN A 158 30.79 -7.96 6.35
N LEU A 159 30.08 -8.80 7.12
CA LEU A 159 28.81 -8.44 7.78
C LEU A 159 28.96 -7.47 8.98
N ASN A 160 30.19 -7.05 9.32
CA ASN A 160 30.51 -6.31 10.55
C ASN A 160 30.75 -4.80 10.37
N SER A 161 30.67 -4.25 9.17
CA SER A 161 30.64 -2.79 9.00
C SER A 161 29.20 -2.33 9.18
N HIS A 162 28.88 -1.76 10.35
CA HIS A 162 27.61 -1.10 10.58
C HIS A 162 27.34 -0.13 9.42
N SER A 163 26.38 -0.46 8.55
CA SER A 163 25.86 0.51 7.61
C SER A 163 25.09 1.54 8.44
N ASN A 164 25.33 2.83 8.19
CA ASN A 164 24.56 3.93 8.81
C ASN A 164 23.12 4.00 8.28
N MET A 165 22.63 2.94 7.64
CA MET A 165 21.26 2.85 7.20
C MET A 165 20.43 2.45 8.42
N GLN A 166 19.90 3.44 9.15
CA GLN A 166 18.79 3.20 10.05
C GLN A 166 17.59 2.77 9.20
N MET A 167 17.52 1.48 8.88
CA MET A 167 16.24 0.88 8.59
C MET A 167 15.53 0.71 9.92
N GLU A 168 14.49 1.50 10.15
CA GLU A 168 13.43 1.04 11.04
C GLU A 168 13.06 -0.36 10.55
N SER A 169 13.09 -1.34 11.46
CA SER A 169 12.75 -2.72 11.19
C SER A 169 11.42 -2.72 10.42
N THR A 170 11.49 -2.84 9.09
CA THR A 170 10.32 -3.16 8.29
C THR A 170 10.08 -4.62 8.57
N THR A 171 9.51 -4.91 9.74
CA THR A 171 8.80 -6.15 10.00
C THR A 171 7.86 -6.26 8.82
N PHE A 172 8.19 -7.13 7.89
CA PHE A 172 7.48 -7.19 6.64
C PHE A 172 6.12 -7.81 6.96
N TYR A 173 5.09 -6.96 7.11
CA TYR A 173 3.75 -7.40 7.44
C TYR A 173 3.23 -8.18 6.25
N GLY A 174 3.33 -9.51 6.34
CA GLY A 174 2.80 -10.43 5.33
C GLY A 174 1.36 -10.04 4.96
N ASN A 175 0.96 -10.33 3.72
CA ASN A 175 -0.20 -9.74 3.04
C ASN A 175 -1.53 -9.73 3.84
N LEU A 176 -1.67 -8.84 4.85
CA LEU A 176 -2.85 -8.76 5.72
C LEU A 176 -4.08 -8.38 4.90
N TYR A 177 -3.87 -7.63 3.82
CA TYR A 177 -4.89 -7.28 2.84
C TYR A 177 -5.45 -8.49 2.05
N GLU A 178 -4.80 -9.65 2.10
CA GLU A 178 -5.30 -10.89 1.52
C GLU A 178 -6.06 -11.79 2.48
N LEU A 179 -6.05 -11.46 3.79
CA LEU A 179 -6.82 -12.22 4.76
C LEU A 179 -8.31 -12.03 4.51
N ASP A 180 -9.05 -13.12 4.62
CA ASP A 180 -10.50 -13.06 4.54
C ASP A 180 -11.05 -12.19 5.69
N GLY A 181 -11.93 -11.25 5.38
CA GLY A 181 -12.38 -10.22 6.32
C GLY A 181 -11.67 -8.86 6.20
N PHE A 182 -10.52 -8.74 5.51
CA PHE A 182 -9.86 -7.44 5.35
C PHE A 182 -10.71 -6.44 4.56
N THR A 183 -11.35 -6.88 3.47
CA THR A 183 -12.25 -6.05 2.65
C THR A 183 -13.54 -5.66 3.38
N GLU A 184 -13.80 -6.22 4.56
CA GLU A 184 -14.89 -5.83 5.45
C GLU A 184 -14.39 -4.90 6.57
N PHE A 185 -13.24 -5.23 7.16
CA PHE A 185 -12.63 -4.46 8.24
C PHE A 185 -12.12 -3.10 7.77
N ALA A 186 -11.44 -3.01 6.63
CA ALA A 186 -10.82 -1.77 6.19
C ALA A 186 -11.83 -0.63 5.94
N PRO A 187 -12.97 -0.84 5.24
CA PRO A 187 -14.00 0.20 5.12
C PRO A 187 -14.60 0.60 6.48
N TYR A 188 -14.79 -0.35 7.40
CA TYR A 188 -15.27 -0.07 8.75
C TYR A 188 -14.28 0.81 9.53
N TYR A 189 -12.99 0.44 9.52
CA TYR A 189 -11.92 1.21 10.15
C TYR A 189 -11.84 2.63 9.57
N ILE A 190 -11.86 2.77 8.25
CA ILE A 190 -11.81 4.08 7.60
C ILE A 190 -12.99 4.95 8.00
N ASN A 191 -14.21 4.43 7.98
CA ASN A 191 -15.38 5.21 8.37
C ASN A 191 -15.29 5.65 9.84
N ALA A 192 -14.86 4.76 10.74
CA ALA A 192 -14.72 5.08 12.16
C ALA A 192 -13.63 6.12 12.44
N GLU A 193 -12.48 6.04 11.77
CA GLU A 193 -11.38 7.00 11.95
C GLU A 193 -11.59 8.32 11.20
N ALA A 194 -12.35 8.30 10.10
CA ALA A 194 -12.63 9.51 9.34
C ALA A 194 -13.70 10.38 10.00
N GLN A 195 -14.64 9.79 10.76
CA GLN A 195 -15.68 10.55 11.45
C GLN A 195 -15.09 11.57 12.43
N GLY A 196 -15.44 12.84 12.24
CA GLY A 196 -14.91 13.95 13.04
C GLY A 196 -13.56 14.51 12.59
N LEU A 197 -12.97 13.99 11.51
CA LEU A 197 -11.90 14.71 10.81
C LEU A 197 -12.50 15.89 10.04
N ASN A 198 -11.76 16.99 9.96
CA ASN A 198 -12.11 18.08 9.06
C ASN A 198 -11.55 17.79 7.66
N ILE A 199 -12.42 17.73 6.64
CA ILE A 199 -12.08 17.29 5.28
C ILE A 199 -11.05 18.21 4.56
N LEU A 200 -10.90 19.45 5.03
CA LEU A 200 -9.89 20.41 4.55
C LEU A 200 -8.60 20.28 5.37
N ASN A 201 -8.68 20.48 6.68
CA ASN A 201 -7.51 20.59 7.55
C ASN A 201 -6.79 19.24 7.74
N ASP A 202 -7.54 18.15 7.79
CA ASP A 202 -7.04 16.79 7.96
C ASP A 202 -7.02 16.02 6.62
N ASN A 203 -7.03 16.76 5.50
CA ASN A 203 -7.06 16.21 4.15
C ASN A 203 -5.96 15.16 3.88
N LYS A 204 -4.76 15.39 4.42
CA LYS A 204 -3.65 14.44 4.30
C LYS A 204 -3.97 13.14 5.03
N GLU A 205 -4.46 13.22 6.26
CA GLU A 205 -4.82 12.05 7.05
C GLU A 205 -5.96 11.25 6.38
N LEU A 206 -6.95 11.93 5.82
CA LEU A 206 -7.99 11.30 5.00
C LEU A 206 -7.40 10.52 3.81
N GLN A 207 -6.48 11.12 3.05
CA GLN A 207 -5.82 10.42 1.94
C GLN A 207 -5.04 9.19 2.40
N GLU A 208 -4.36 9.28 3.55
CA GLU A 208 -3.63 8.14 4.14
C GLU A 208 -4.58 7.00 4.55
N LEU A 209 -5.74 7.32 5.15
CA LEU A 209 -6.79 6.35 5.48
C LEU A 209 -7.34 5.66 4.22
N LEU A 210 -7.65 6.43 3.18
CA LEU A 210 -8.11 5.88 1.90
C LEU A 210 -7.06 4.95 1.29
N LYS A 211 -5.78 5.34 1.34
CA LYS A 211 -4.69 4.53 0.82
C LYS A 211 -4.57 3.20 1.56
N PHE A 212 -4.67 3.19 2.90
CA PHE A 212 -4.65 1.97 3.70
C PHE A 212 -5.70 0.94 3.23
N GLY A 213 -6.96 1.36 3.07
CA GLY A 213 -8.02 0.41 2.76
C GLY A 213 -8.07 -0.02 1.30
N TYR A 214 -7.71 0.86 0.36
CA TYR A 214 -8.06 0.67 -1.05
C TYR A 214 -6.88 0.44 -2.01
N GLN A 215 -5.63 0.73 -1.63
CA GLN A 215 -4.48 0.60 -2.55
C GLN A 215 -4.20 -0.83 -3.04
N HIS A 216 -4.62 -1.85 -2.27
CA HIS A 216 -4.47 -3.27 -2.59
C HIS A 216 -5.79 -3.95 -2.98
N HIS A 217 -6.87 -3.18 -3.13
CA HIS A 217 -8.18 -3.74 -3.41
C HIS A 217 -8.22 -4.31 -4.85
N LYS A 218 -8.60 -5.59 -4.98
CA LYS A 218 -8.52 -6.36 -6.24
C LYS A 218 -9.57 -5.97 -7.28
N ARG A 219 -10.57 -5.18 -6.89
CA ARG A 219 -11.62 -4.64 -7.75
C ARG A 219 -11.68 -3.13 -7.58
N GLU A 220 -12.20 -2.43 -8.58
CA GLU A 220 -12.53 -1.02 -8.40
C GLU A 220 -13.68 -0.89 -7.41
N VAL A 221 -13.58 0.04 -6.48
CA VAL A 221 -14.62 0.43 -5.54
C VAL A 221 -14.73 1.93 -5.64
N LEU A 222 -15.93 2.44 -5.88
CA LEU A 222 -16.23 3.86 -5.80
C LEU A 222 -17.02 4.13 -4.52
N GLY A 223 -16.53 5.05 -3.72
CA GLY A 223 -17.16 5.48 -2.47
C GLY A 223 -17.35 6.98 -2.39
N VAL A 224 -18.11 7.40 -1.38
CA VAL A 224 -18.44 8.79 -1.08
C VAL A 224 -18.01 9.12 0.35
N ILE A 225 -17.48 10.31 0.53
CA ILE A 225 -17.15 10.94 1.82
C ILE A 225 -18.12 12.10 1.97
N MET A 226 -18.93 12.08 3.01
CA MET A 226 -19.95 13.10 3.30
C MET A 226 -19.47 13.97 4.45
N TYR A 227 -19.64 15.29 4.35
CA TYR A 227 -19.26 16.25 5.38
C TYR A 227 -20.37 17.26 5.70
N ASP A 228 -20.33 17.88 6.87
CA ASP A 228 -21.30 18.87 7.36
C ASP A 228 -20.88 20.33 7.09
N GLU A 229 -21.68 21.31 7.50
CA GLU A 229 -21.38 22.75 7.31
C GLU A 229 -20.13 23.25 8.06
N HIS A 230 -19.56 22.43 8.94
CA HIS A 230 -18.31 22.68 9.65
C HIS A 230 -17.15 21.86 9.07
N GLU A 231 -17.35 21.35 7.85
CA GLU A 231 -16.38 20.55 7.09
C GLU A 231 -15.99 19.25 7.81
N GLN A 232 -16.78 18.83 8.81
CA GLN A 232 -16.53 17.59 9.54
C GLN A 232 -17.07 16.42 8.74
N ILE A 233 -16.26 15.38 8.55
CA ILE A 233 -16.71 14.16 7.91
C ILE A 233 -17.73 13.48 8.83
N ILE A 234 -18.91 13.22 8.29
CA ILE A 234 -20.01 12.56 9.00
C ILE A 234 -20.14 11.08 8.61
N ASP A 235 -19.68 10.71 7.42
CA ASP A 235 -19.79 9.33 6.93
C ASP A 235 -18.88 9.07 5.72
N VAL A 236 -18.37 7.84 5.62
CA VAL A 236 -17.63 7.33 4.46
C VAL A 236 -18.24 5.99 4.05
N GLN A 237 -18.73 5.91 2.81
CA GLN A 237 -19.46 4.73 2.32
C GLN A 237 -18.96 4.25 0.97
N GLU A 238 -18.84 2.94 0.81
CA GLU A 238 -18.68 2.30 -0.49
C GLU A 238 -20.03 2.28 -1.22
N MET A 239 -20.07 2.82 -2.44
CA MET A 239 -21.31 2.98 -3.22
C MET A 239 -21.40 1.95 -4.35
N PHE A 240 -20.29 1.68 -5.01
CA PHE A 240 -20.23 0.77 -6.15
C PHE A 240 -18.98 -0.10 -6.06
N LYS A 241 -19.11 -1.37 -6.46
CA LYS A 241 -17.99 -2.29 -6.63
C LYS A 241 -17.99 -2.80 -8.06
N GLY A 242 -16.90 -2.58 -8.77
CA GLY A 242 -16.71 -2.95 -10.18
C GLY A 242 -16.80 -4.45 -10.41
N GLY A 243 -17.37 -4.81 -11.58
CA GLY A 243 -17.20 -6.11 -12.24
C GLY A 243 -16.24 -5.98 -13.43
N THR A 244 -15.96 -7.09 -14.12
CA THR A 244 -15.04 -7.14 -15.28
C THR A 244 -15.41 -6.23 -16.46
N ASN A 245 -16.61 -5.65 -16.48
CA ASN A 245 -17.00 -4.54 -17.34
C ASN A 245 -17.43 -3.39 -16.42
N SER A 246 -16.85 -2.20 -16.63
CA SER A 246 -17.12 -0.92 -15.95
C SER A 246 -18.49 -0.85 -15.27
N ALA A 247 -18.53 -0.75 -13.94
CA ALA A 247 -19.79 -0.47 -13.25
C ALA A 247 -20.28 0.92 -13.66
N VAL A 248 -21.49 1.00 -14.21
CA VAL A 248 -22.13 2.28 -14.51
C VAL A 248 -22.48 2.96 -13.19
N VAL A 249 -21.78 4.05 -12.88
CA VAL A 249 -22.04 4.88 -11.69
C VAL A 249 -23.35 5.64 -11.91
N ASP A 250 -24.37 5.33 -11.11
CA ASP A 250 -25.62 6.11 -11.08
C ASP A 250 -25.51 7.21 -10.02
N SER A 251 -25.23 8.44 -10.46
CA SER A 251 -25.11 9.62 -9.59
C SER A 251 -26.34 9.85 -8.69
N LYS A 252 -27.53 9.35 -9.06
CA LYS A 252 -28.74 9.47 -8.22
C LYS A 252 -28.63 8.67 -6.93
N ILE A 253 -27.88 7.57 -6.92
CA ILE A 253 -27.67 6.77 -5.71
C ILE A 253 -26.79 7.54 -4.73
N ILE A 254 -25.71 8.16 -5.22
CA ILE A 254 -24.84 9.04 -4.41
C ILE A 254 -25.63 10.25 -3.90
N ALA A 255 -26.41 10.89 -4.76
CA ALA A 255 -27.23 12.03 -4.36
C ALA A 255 -28.27 11.66 -3.29
N ARG A 256 -28.90 10.47 -3.42
CA ARG A 256 -29.84 9.96 -2.42
C ARG A 256 -29.17 9.82 -1.05
N GLU A 257 -27.99 9.19 -0.98
CA GLU A 257 -27.29 9.02 0.30
C GLU A 257 -26.86 10.36 0.90
N MET A 258 -26.28 11.25 0.09
CA MET A 258 -25.92 12.62 0.48
C MET A 258 -27.12 13.36 1.10
N LEU A 259 -28.30 13.29 0.48
CA LEU A 259 -29.52 13.93 0.96
C LEU A 259 -30.09 13.28 2.22
N ILE A 260 -30.10 11.94 2.30
CA ILE A 260 -30.60 11.20 3.48
C ILE A 260 -29.74 11.49 4.70
N LYS A 261 -28.42 11.58 4.52
CA LYS A 261 -27.47 11.89 5.59
C LYS A 261 -27.44 13.36 5.97
N GLY A 262 -28.12 14.22 5.19
CA GLY A 262 -28.14 15.66 5.42
C GLY A 262 -26.77 16.32 5.20
N ALA A 263 -25.91 15.73 4.38
CA ALA A 263 -24.56 16.23 4.14
C ALA A 263 -24.60 17.64 3.54
N HIS A 264 -23.65 18.49 3.91
CA HIS A 264 -23.43 19.80 3.30
C HIS A 264 -22.82 19.65 1.90
N GLY A 265 -21.86 18.76 1.76
CA GLY A 265 -21.27 18.38 0.49
C GLY A 265 -20.63 17.00 0.56
N ILE A 266 -19.96 16.64 -0.54
CA ILE A 266 -19.27 15.36 -0.66
C ILE A 266 -17.87 15.52 -1.27
N ALA A 267 -17.01 14.54 -1.00
CA ALA A 267 -15.93 14.13 -1.90
C ALA A 267 -16.19 12.68 -2.33
N VAL A 268 -15.60 12.24 -3.43
CA VAL A 268 -15.67 10.84 -3.87
C VAL A 268 -14.28 10.25 -3.96
N PHE A 269 -14.20 8.93 -3.90
CA PHE A 269 -12.95 8.24 -4.14
C PHE A 269 -13.20 6.97 -4.94
N HIS A 270 -12.20 6.54 -5.70
CA HIS A 270 -12.14 5.16 -6.17
C HIS A 270 -10.71 4.65 -6.21
N ASN A 271 -10.54 3.34 -6.31
CA ASN A 271 -9.22 2.73 -6.47
C ASN A 271 -9.01 2.17 -7.87
N HIS A 272 -7.76 2.18 -8.32
CA HIS A 272 -7.33 1.46 -9.52
C HIS A 272 -6.56 0.20 -9.11
N PRO A 273 -7.08 -1.01 -9.39
CA PRO A 273 -6.37 -2.26 -9.10
C PRO A 273 -5.00 -2.39 -9.79
N SER A 274 -4.80 -1.66 -10.90
CA SER A 274 -3.50 -1.55 -11.58
C SER A 274 -2.42 -0.91 -10.69
N GLY A 275 -2.82 -0.10 -9.71
CA GLY A 275 -1.94 0.63 -8.81
C GLY A 275 -1.53 2.02 -9.30
N HIS A 276 -1.73 2.33 -10.59
CA HIS A 276 -1.56 3.67 -11.13
C HIS A 276 -2.71 4.57 -10.70
N THR A 277 -2.46 5.86 -10.51
CA THR A 277 -3.47 6.81 -10.01
C THR A 277 -3.92 7.82 -11.06
N GLN A 278 -3.48 7.66 -12.31
CA GLN A 278 -3.85 8.57 -13.38
C GLN A 278 -5.32 8.34 -13.79
N PRO A 279 -6.17 9.38 -13.80
CA PRO A 279 -7.58 9.26 -14.17
C PRO A 279 -7.77 8.85 -15.63
N SER A 280 -8.79 8.04 -15.85
CA SER A 280 -9.36 7.76 -17.17
C SER A 280 -10.34 8.85 -17.61
N PRO A 281 -10.67 8.95 -18.92
CA PRO A 281 -11.75 9.81 -19.39
C PRO A 281 -13.10 9.52 -18.72
N GLU A 282 -13.37 8.27 -18.38
CA GLU A 282 -14.56 7.84 -17.67
C GLU A 282 -14.62 8.40 -16.24
N ASP A 283 -13.48 8.44 -15.53
CA ASP A 283 -13.38 9.02 -14.19
C ASP A 283 -13.73 10.52 -14.23
N ILE A 284 -13.22 11.23 -15.23
CA ILE A 284 -13.52 12.66 -15.44
C ILE A 284 -15.01 12.85 -15.73
N ALA A 285 -15.58 12.06 -16.63
CA ALA A 285 -17.01 12.15 -16.97
C ALA A 285 -17.93 11.87 -15.77
N VAL A 286 -17.57 10.89 -14.92
CA VAL A 286 -18.29 10.63 -13.65
C VAL A 286 -18.18 11.82 -12.71
N THR A 287 -17.00 12.42 -12.59
CA THR A 287 -16.76 13.60 -11.75
C THR A 287 -17.62 14.79 -12.20
N GLU A 288 -17.63 15.09 -13.48
CA GLU A 288 -18.41 16.20 -14.06
C GLU A 288 -19.91 16.00 -13.86
N ASN A 289 -20.41 14.78 -14.04
CA ASN A 289 -21.81 14.43 -13.80
C ASN A 289 -22.17 14.62 -12.31
N LEU A 290 -21.34 14.11 -11.39
CA LEU A 290 -21.56 14.30 -9.95
C LEU A 290 -21.53 15.76 -9.56
N GLN A 291 -20.65 16.56 -10.14
CA GLN A 291 -20.60 18.00 -9.90
C GLN A 291 -21.92 18.67 -10.31
N GLN A 292 -22.48 18.33 -11.47
CA GLN A 292 -23.78 18.85 -11.92
C GLN A 292 -24.91 18.41 -10.97
N VAL A 293 -24.90 17.15 -10.52
CA VAL A 293 -25.89 16.64 -9.58
C VAL A 293 -25.81 17.35 -8.22
N CYS A 294 -24.62 17.55 -7.67
CA CYS A 294 -24.44 18.31 -6.42
C CYS A 294 -25.00 19.74 -6.57
N GLN A 295 -24.70 20.42 -7.68
CA GLN A 295 -25.21 21.77 -7.95
C GLN A 295 -26.74 21.83 -8.05
N LEU A 296 -27.40 20.80 -8.59
CA LEU A 296 -28.86 20.74 -8.66
C LEU A 296 -29.54 20.70 -7.29
N PHE A 297 -28.82 20.26 -6.25
CA PHE A 297 -29.34 20.13 -4.88
C PHE A 297 -28.72 21.15 -3.92
N ASP A 298 -28.06 22.19 -4.43
CA ASP A 298 -27.33 23.18 -3.64
C ASP A 298 -26.29 22.53 -2.70
N LYS A 299 -25.58 21.52 -3.22
CA LYS A 299 -24.51 20.78 -2.54
C LYS A 299 -23.19 20.96 -3.29
N GLU A 300 -22.12 20.60 -2.61
CA GLU A 300 -20.76 20.73 -3.13
C GLU A 300 -20.13 19.36 -3.43
N LEU A 301 -19.29 19.34 -4.46
CA LEU A 301 -18.33 18.28 -4.70
C LEU A 301 -16.94 18.89 -4.50
N LEU A 302 -16.23 18.48 -3.44
CA LEU A 302 -14.91 19.05 -3.12
C LEU A 302 -13.82 18.48 -4.00
N ASP A 303 -13.83 17.16 -4.19
CA ASP A 303 -12.79 16.47 -4.91
C ASP A 303 -13.21 15.06 -5.32
N HIS A 304 -12.38 14.46 -6.17
CA HIS A 304 -12.41 13.07 -6.51
C HIS A 304 -11.00 12.47 -6.34
N TYR A 305 -10.84 11.58 -5.37
CA TYR A 305 -9.59 10.90 -5.07
C TYR A 305 -9.44 9.59 -5.85
N ILE A 306 -8.29 9.37 -6.48
CA ILE A 306 -7.93 8.10 -7.13
C ILE A 306 -6.82 7.44 -6.34
N VAL A 307 -7.13 6.27 -5.77
CA VAL A 307 -6.26 5.55 -4.86
C VAL A 307 -5.54 4.43 -5.59
N GLY A 308 -4.22 4.38 -5.45
CA GLY A 308 -3.39 3.33 -6.01
C GLY A 308 -2.17 3.07 -5.14
N LYS A 309 -1.32 2.13 -5.58
CA LYS A 309 -0.07 1.82 -4.89
C LYS A 309 0.91 3.01 -4.95
N GLU A 310 0.85 3.78 -6.03
CA GLU A 310 1.69 4.96 -6.24
C GLU A 310 1.32 6.14 -5.32
N GLY A 311 0.11 6.13 -4.74
CA GLY A 311 -0.35 7.18 -3.83
C GLY A 311 -1.85 7.44 -3.96
N VAL A 312 -2.24 8.67 -3.63
CA VAL A 312 -3.60 9.19 -3.85
C VAL A 312 -3.50 10.39 -4.78
N TYR A 313 -4.24 10.35 -5.87
CA TYR A 313 -4.34 11.46 -6.82
C TYR A 313 -5.62 12.25 -6.54
N SER A 314 -5.51 13.57 -6.53
CA SER A 314 -6.63 14.49 -6.38
C SER A 314 -6.89 15.19 -7.72
N LEU A 315 -8.12 15.10 -8.23
CA LEU A 315 -8.50 15.80 -9.46
C LEU A 315 -8.51 17.33 -9.26
N ALA A 316 -8.93 17.81 -8.08
CA ALA A 316 -8.87 19.22 -7.73
C ALA A 316 -7.42 19.74 -7.70
N ALA A 317 -6.51 18.99 -7.07
CA ALA A 317 -5.09 19.33 -6.99
C ALA A 317 -4.37 19.29 -8.34
N THR A 318 -5.00 18.84 -9.41
CA THR A 318 -4.38 18.73 -10.75
C THR A 318 -5.16 19.50 -11.82
N HIS A 319 -6.18 20.26 -11.41
CA HIS A 319 -7.02 21.09 -12.28
C HIS A 319 -7.74 20.30 -13.37
N GLN A 320 -7.95 19.00 -13.14
CA GLN A 320 -8.83 18.18 -13.97
C GLN A 320 -10.29 18.26 -13.51
N PHE A 321 -10.51 18.92 -12.37
CA PHE A 321 -11.78 19.25 -11.78
C PHE A 321 -11.70 20.66 -11.19
N GLU A 322 -12.69 21.50 -11.43
CA GLU A 322 -12.77 22.82 -10.80
C GLU A 322 -13.69 22.77 -9.58
N CYS A 323 -13.09 22.70 -8.39
CA CYS A 323 -13.80 22.83 -7.12
C CYS A 323 -14.28 24.28 -6.92
N LYS A 324 -15.53 24.44 -6.47
CA LYS A 324 -16.13 25.75 -6.18
C LYS A 324 -15.94 26.23 -4.74
N HIS A 325 -15.44 25.36 -3.86
CA HIS A 325 -15.17 25.70 -2.47
C HIS A 325 -13.83 26.44 -2.38
N GLU A 326 -13.87 27.73 -2.05
CA GLU A 326 -12.71 28.63 -2.09
C GLU A 326 -11.56 28.16 -1.18
N ASP A 327 -11.87 27.80 0.08
CA ASP A 327 -10.83 27.37 1.02
C ASP A 327 -10.15 26.06 0.61
N TYR A 328 -10.93 25.10 0.08
CA TYR A 328 -10.40 23.86 -0.46
C TYR A 328 -9.52 24.11 -1.70
N LYS A 329 -9.95 25.02 -2.59
CA LYS A 329 -9.14 25.41 -3.76
C LYS A 329 -7.80 26.01 -3.34
N ALA A 330 -7.80 26.93 -2.37
CA ALA A 330 -6.58 27.53 -1.83
C ALA A 330 -5.65 26.48 -1.20
N LEU A 331 -6.21 25.47 -0.50
CA LEU A 331 -5.44 24.34 0.03
C LEU A 331 -4.74 23.56 -1.08
N MET A 332 -5.45 23.23 -2.17
CA MET A 332 -4.90 22.49 -3.30
C MET A 332 -3.77 23.25 -4.01
N GLU A 333 -3.93 24.55 -4.21
CA GLU A 333 -2.89 25.42 -4.80
C GLU A 333 -1.61 25.45 -3.95
N GLN A 334 -1.75 25.52 -2.62
CA GLN A 334 -0.60 25.46 -1.71
C GLN A 334 0.13 24.11 -1.75
N GLN A 335 -0.61 23.00 -1.84
CA GLN A 335 -0.01 21.66 -1.96
C GLN A 335 0.79 21.53 -3.26
N GLN A 336 0.25 22.00 -4.38
CA GLN A 336 0.97 22.01 -5.66
C GLN A 336 2.27 22.81 -5.59
N PHE A 337 2.23 24.00 -5.00
CA PHE A 337 3.42 24.84 -4.87
C PHE A 337 4.52 24.13 -4.07
N LYS A 338 4.18 23.51 -2.94
CA LYS A 338 5.13 22.71 -2.14
C LYS A 338 5.72 21.54 -2.93
N ASN A 339 4.91 20.83 -3.71
CA ASN A 339 5.37 19.70 -4.53
C ASN A 339 6.34 20.17 -5.63
N LYS A 340 6.04 21.28 -6.33
CA LYS A 340 6.95 21.87 -7.32
C LYS A 340 8.27 22.32 -6.71
N MET A 341 8.25 22.90 -5.50
CA MET A 341 9.48 23.29 -4.80
C MET A 341 10.33 22.08 -4.41
N LYS A 342 9.73 21.02 -3.88
CA LYS A 342 10.45 19.76 -3.58
C LYS A 342 11.09 19.14 -4.82
N GLN A 343 10.36 19.12 -5.93
CA GLN A 343 10.88 18.58 -7.19
C GLN A 343 12.04 19.42 -7.72
N PHE A 344 11.93 20.75 -7.64
CA PHE A 344 13.01 21.65 -7.99
C PHE A 344 14.26 21.38 -7.13
N GLU A 345 14.12 21.29 -5.80
CA GLU A 345 15.23 20.99 -4.87
C GLU A 345 15.94 19.65 -5.19
N GLN A 346 15.21 18.65 -5.69
CA GLN A 346 15.77 17.35 -6.10
C GLN A 346 16.50 17.39 -7.46
N GLU A 347 16.22 18.37 -8.32
CA GLU A 347 16.87 18.51 -9.64
C GLU A 347 18.16 19.35 -9.58
N ILE A 348 18.33 20.18 -8.54
CA ILE A 348 19.51 21.02 -8.31
C ILE A 348 20.49 20.46 -7.26
N GLY A 349 20.13 19.39 -6.55
CA GLY A 349 21.01 18.67 -5.61
C GLY A 349 21.53 17.37 -6.19
#